data_AF-A0A3L7BNP4-F1
#
_entry.id   AF-A0A3L7BNP4-F1
#
_cell.length_a   1.000
_cell.length_b   1.000
_cell.length_c   1.000
_cell.angle_alpha   90.00
_cell.angle_beta   90.00
_cell.angle_gamma   90.00
#
_symmetry.space_group_name_H-M   'P 1'
#
loop_
_entity.id
_entity.type
_entity.pdbx_description
1 polymer ?
#
loop_
_entity_poly.entity_id
_entity_poly.type
_entity_poly.pdbx_seq_one_letter_code
_entity_poly.pdbx_strand_id
1 'polypeptide(L)'
;MKLRKVVTLPLVALALGVAGCSAASYEERMKYLDEVSQKGIDYRSKLQEQKTEPSKDACTIGFDLLQAKPPTDRDGGIVTDTWRDQVKESYVKSCMTGELRPKPDPSGIDAVTPVPVSAPPPSSLPSAG
;
A
#
# COMPACT_ATOMS: atom_id res chain seq x y z
N MET A 1 36.39 -33.89 -32.80
CA MET A 1 37.05 -34.12 -31.49
C MET A 1 36.38 -33.19 -30.48
N LYS A 2 35.62 -33.67 -29.47
CA LYS A 2 36.06 -33.95 -28.08
C LYS A 2 36.70 -32.68 -27.46
N LEU A 3 36.21 -32.01 -26.40
CA LEU A 3 35.73 -32.44 -25.07
C LEU A 3 34.82 -31.38 -24.41
N ARG A 4 33.70 -31.79 -23.79
CA ARG A 4 33.35 -31.76 -22.34
C ARG A 4 33.37 -30.41 -21.60
N LYS A 5 32.22 -30.05 -21.00
CA LYS A 5 32.10 -29.84 -19.54
C LYS A 5 30.63 -29.82 -19.11
N VAL A 6 30.28 -30.79 -18.27
CA VAL A 6 29.06 -30.81 -17.45
C VAL A 6 29.22 -29.71 -16.41
N VAL A 7 28.28 -28.79 -16.34
CA VAL A 7 28.12 -27.91 -15.17
C VAL A 7 26.83 -28.33 -14.49
N THR A 8 27.01 -29.19 -13.50
CA THR A 8 26.04 -29.58 -12.49
C THR A 8 25.53 -28.31 -11.82
N LEU A 9 24.29 -27.91 -12.09
CA LEU A 9 23.63 -26.86 -11.34
C LEU A 9 23.50 -27.33 -9.88
N PRO A 10 24.03 -26.59 -8.89
CA PRO A 10 23.86 -26.95 -7.51
C PRO A 10 22.36 -26.81 -7.17
N LEU A 11 21.76 -27.91 -6.73
CA LEU A 11 20.53 -27.86 -5.93
C LEU A 11 20.86 -26.99 -4.70
N VAL A 12 20.43 -25.74 -4.77
CA VAL A 12 20.41 -24.84 -3.62
C VAL A 12 19.42 -25.46 -2.65
N ALA A 13 19.97 -26.11 -1.62
CA ALA A 13 19.21 -26.58 -0.48
C ALA A 13 18.46 -25.37 0.10
N LEU A 14 17.14 -25.32 -0.09
CA LEU A 14 16.28 -24.46 0.69
C LEU A 14 16.43 -24.88 2.15
N ALA A 15 17.14 -24.05 2.91
CA ALA A 15 17.24 -24.17 4.35
C ALA A 15 15.82 -24.15 4.95
N LEU A 16 15.40 -25.30 5.47
CA LEU A 16 14.31 -25.42 6.43
C LEU A 16 14.90 -25.15 7.82
N GLY A 17 14.36 -24.14 8.51
CA GLY A 17 14.66 -23.79 9.90
C GLY A 17 14.83 -22.27 10.03
N VAL A 18 13.94 -21.50 10.67
CA VAL A 18 13.12 -21.76 11.86
C VAL A 18 11.78 -21.03 11.74
N ALA A 19 10.69 -21.71 12.09
CA ALA A 19 9.40 -21.11 12.38
C ALA A 19 9.49 -20.33 13.71
N GLY A 20 10.08 -19.14 13.66
CA GLY A 20 9.78 -18.10 14.63
C GLY A 20 8.48 -17.44 14.21
N CYS A 21 7.50 -17.38 15.10
CA CYS A 21 6.39 -16.44 14.95
C CYS A 21 6.92 -15.00 15.14
N SER A 22 7.86 -14.57 14.32
CA SER A 22 8.46 -13.24 14.37
C SER A 22 7.60 -12.27 13.56
N ALA A 23 7.54 -11.01 14.00
CA ALA A 23 6.96 -9.93 13.22
C ALA A 23 7.64 -9.86 11.85
N ALA A 24 6.87 -9.55 10.82
CA ALA A 24 7.44 -9.13 9.55
C ALA A 24 8.29 -7.88 9.75
N SER A 25 9.37 -7.81 8.98
CA SER A 25 10.28 -6.66 9.04
C SER A 25 9.54 -5.37 8.67
N TYR A 26 10.12 -4.23 9.04
CA TYR A 26 9.59 -2.94 8.60
C TYR A 26 9.52 -2.86 7.06
N GLU A 27 10.59 -3.26 6.38
CA GLU A 27 10.67 -3.26 4.93
C GLU A 27 9.59 -4.13 4.28
N GLU A 28 9.33 -5.32 4.83
CA GLU A 28 8.29 -6.22 4.34
C GLU A 28 6.90 -5.60 4.49
N ARG A 29 6.63 -4.96 5.63
CA ARG A 29 5.38 -4.23 5.86
C ARG A 29 5.22 -3.06 4.88
N MET A 30 6.28 -2.28 4.65
CA MET A 30 6.24 -1.17 3.68
C MET A 30 6.02 -1.65 2.25
N LYS A 31 6.68 -2.74 1.86
CA LYS A 31 6.47 -3.37 0.56
C LYS A 31 5.03 -3.84 0.42
N TYR A 32 4.45 -4.43 1.47
CA TYR A 32 3.05 -4.84 1.45
C TYR A 32 2.08 -3.66 1.30
N LEU A 33 2.38 -2.52 1.93
CA LEU A 33 1.61 -1.29 1.73
C LEU A 33 1.72 -0.76 0.30
N ASP A 34 2.90 -0.82 -0.32
CA ASP A 34 3.05 -0.45 -1.72
C ASP A 34 2.21 -1.37 -2.63
N GLU A 35 2.27 -2.69 -2.41
CA GLU A 35 1.50 -3.67 -3.17
C GLU A 35 -0.01 -3.50 -3.03
N VAL A 36 -0.50 -3.25 -1.80
CA VAL A 36 -1.94 -3.04 -1.57
C VAL A 36 -2.41 -1.71 -2.15
N SER A 37 -1.57 -0.67 -2.09
CA SER A 37 -1.84 0.64 -2.69
C SER A 37 -1.95 0.53 -4.21
N GLN A 38 -1.02 -0.18 -4.86
CA GLN A 38 -1.07 -0.44 -6.30
C GLN A 38 -2.36 -1.17 -6.70
N LYS A 39 -2.78 -2.18 -5.93
CA LYS A 39 -4.07 -2.86 -6.17
C LYS A 39 -5.28 -1.93 -6.04
N GLY A 40 -5.20 -0.92 -5.17
CA GLY A 40 -6.20 0.14 -5.07
C GLY A 40 -6.26 0.97 -6.36
N ILE A 41 -5.11 1.39 -6.89
CA ILE A 41 -4.98 2.12 -8.17
C ILE A 41 -5.51 1.27 -9.32
N ASP A 42 -5.16 -0.01 -9.38
CA ASP A 42 -5.61 -0.91 -10.44
C ASP A 42 -7.14 -1.09 -10.39
N TYR A 43 -7.72 -1.16 -9.19
CA TYR A 43 -9.17 -1.23 -9.03
C TYR A 43 -9.87 0.07 -9.45
N ARG A 44 -9.28 1.23 -9.14
CA ARG A 44 -9.75 2.53 -9.66
C ARG A 44 -9.84 2.51 -11.18
N SER A 45 -8.80 2.04 -11.86
CA SER A 45 -8.79 1.95 -13.33
C SER A 45 -9.95 1.10 -13.84
N LYS A 46 -10.24 -0.05 -13.19
CA LYS A 46 -11.39 -0.89 -13.53
C LYS A 46 -12.74 -0.21 -13.31
N LEU A 47 -12.88 0.58 -12.24
CA LEU A 47 -14.11 1.36 -12.01
C LEU A 47 -14.31 2.40 -13.12
N GLN A 48 -13.24 3.07 -13.52
CA GLN A 48 -13.27 4.06 -14.60
C GLN A 48 -13.60 3.42 -15.95
N GLU A 49 -13.04 2.25 -16.27
CA GLU A 49 -13.40 1.46 -17.46
C GLU A 49 -14.90 1.11 -17.49
N GLN A 50 -15.49 0.87 -16.31
CA GLN A 50 -16.92 0.61 -16.12
C GLN A 50 -17.76 1.89 -16.02
N LYS A 51 -17.17 3.07 -16.29
CA LYS A 51 -17.83 4.38 -16.16
C LYS A 51 -18.43 4.62 -14.77
N THR A 52 -17.84 4.02 -13.74
CA THR A 52 -18.25 4.16 -12.34
C THR A 52 -17.22 5.04 -11.63
N GLU A 53 -17.70 6.01 -10.87
CA GLU A 53 -16.80 6.87 -10.10
C GLU A 53 -16.23 6.12 -8.88
N PRO A 54 -14.92 6.27 -8.60
CA PRO A 54 -14.28 5.70 -7.43
C PRO A 54 -14.74 6.44 -6.16
N SER A 55 -15.75 5.88 -5.50
CA SER A 55 -16.24 6.33 -4.19
C SER A 55 -15.56 5.55 -3.05
N LYS A 56 -15.63 6.11 -1.83
CA LYS A 56 -15.11 5.42 -0.63
C LYS A 56 -15.75 4.04 -0.43
N ASP A 57 -17.05 3.93 -0.70
CA ASP A 57 -17.79 2.69 -0.54
C ASP A 57 -17.39 1.65 -1.61
N ALA A 58 -17.27 2.07 -2.87
CA ALA A 58 -16.80 1.20 -3.95
C ALA A 58 -15.37 0.69 -3.67
N CYS A 59 -14.47 1.58 -3.27
CA CYS A 59 -13.10 1.21 -2.89
C CYS A 59 -13.07 0.31 -1.63
N THR A 60 -13.98 0.50 -0.68
CA THR A 60 -14.09 -0.36 0.51
C THR A 60 -14.53 -1.78 0.12
N ILE A 61 -15.53 -1.89 -0.76
CA ILE A 61 -15.98 -3.17 -1.32
C ILE A 61 -14.84 -3.85 -2.09
N GLY A 62 -14.10 -3.08 -2.91
CA GLY A 62 -12.92 -3.58 -3.63
C GLY A 62 -11.85 -4.17 -2.71
N PHE A 63 -11.62 -3.53 -1.55
CA PHE A 63 -10.71 -4.07 -0.53
C PHE A 63 -11.24 -5.36 0.10
N ASP A 64 -12.52 -5.41 0.45
CA ASP A 64 -13.11 -6.60 1.07
C ASP A 64 -13.09 -7.80 0.10
N LEU A 65 -13.25 -7.56 -1.21
CA LEU A 65 -13.11 -8.57 -2.27
C LEU A 65 -11.67 -9.06 -2.46
N LEU A 66 -10.67 -8.25 -2.11
CA LEU A 66 -9.26 -8.65 -2.20
C LEU A 66 -8.91 -9.78 -1.22
N GLN A 67 -9.69 -9.95 -0.14
CA GLN A 67 -9.42 -10.90 0.94
C GLN A 67 -7.96 -10.79 1.42
N ALA A 68 -7.53 -9.55 1.69
CA ALA A 68 -6.15 -9.24 2.01
C ALA A 68 -5.64 -10.08 3.20
N LYS A 69 -4.47 -10.71 3.00
CA LYS A 69 -3.74 -11.45 4.03
C LYS A 69 -2.46 -10.70 4.36
N PRO A 70 -2.52 -9.68 5.24
CA PRO A 70 -1.34 -8.89 5.57
C PRO A 70 -0.31 -9.72 6.35
N PRO A 71 0.98 -9.39 6.21
CA PRO A 71 2.02 -9.98 7.05
C PRO A 71 1.84 -9.56 8.51
N THR A 72 2.43 -10.30 9.44
CA THR A 72 2.32 -10.06 10.88
C THR A 72 3.09 -8.80 11.25
N ASP A 73 2.51 -7.90 12.05
CA ASP A 73 3.17 -6.67 12.49
C ASP A 73 3.77 -6.76 13.89
N ARG A 74 3.52 -7.87 14.60
CA ARG A 74 4.06 -8.15 15.92
C ARG A 74 4.57 -9.58 16.04
N ASP A 75 5.50 -9.75 16.97
CA ASP A 75 5.97 -11.05 17.41
C ASP A 75 4.81 -11.84 18.01
N GLY A 76 4.85 -13.16 17.87
CA GLY A 76 3.73 -14.06 18.15
C GLY A 76 2.86 -14.37 16.93
N GLY A 77 3.20 -13.86 15.74
CA GLY A 77 2.52 -14.24 14.50
C GLY A 77 1.11 -13.64 14.36
N ILE A 78 0.85 -12.55 15.07
CA ILE A 78 -0.45 -11.88 15.13
C ILE A 78 -0.41 -10.66 14.22
N VAL A 79 -1.48 -10.49 13.43
CA VAL A 79 -1.80 -9.24 12.74
C VAL A 79 -2.69 -8.42 13.68
N THR A 80 -2.31 -7.19 14.02
CA THR A 80 -3.11 -6.29 14.85
C THR A 80 -4.23 -5.63 14.06
N ASP A 81 -5.27 -5.17 14.76
CA ASP A 81 -6.37 -4.41 14.11
C ASP A 81 -5.87 -3.10 13.54
N THR A 82 -4.98 -2.41 14.26
CA THR A 82 -4.32 -1.18 13.78
C THR A 82 -3.60 -1.42 12.46
N TRP A 83 -2.89 -2.54 12.33
CA TRP A 83 -2.21 -2.88 11.08
C TRP A 83 -3.18 -3.21 9.95
N ARG A 84 -4.27 -3.96 10.24
CA ARG A 84 -5.35 -4.19 9.28
C ARG A 84 -5.95 -2.88 8.78
N ASP A 85 -6.20 -1.94 9.67
CA ASP A 85 -6.77 -0.63 9.34
C ASP A 85 -5.82 0.19 8.47
N GLN A 86 -4.52 0.17 8.75
CA GLN A 86 -3.51 0.83 7.91
C GLN A 86 -3.47 0.25 6.49
N VAL A 87 -3.54 -1.08 6.36
CA VAL A 87 -3.59 -1.78 5.07
C VAL A 87 -4.86 -1.39 4.29
N LYS A 88 -6.03 -1.43 4.96
CA LYS A 88 -7.31 -1.02 4.37
C LYS A 88 -7.30 0.43 3.94
N GLU A 89 -6.83 1.33 4.80
CA GLU A 89 -6.73 2.76 4.52
C GLU A 89 -5.83 3.02 3.30
N SER A 90 -4.70 2.31 3.20
CA SER A 90 -3.75 2.48 2.10
C SER A 90 -4.37 2.08 0.76
N TYR A 91 -5.07 0.94 0.71
CA TYR A 91 -5.83 0.55 -0.48
C TYR A 91 -6.91 1.58 -0.84
N VAL A 92 -7.76 1.96 0.13
CA VAL A 92 -8.93 2.81 -0.12
C VAL A 92 -8.48 4.20 -0.59
N LYS A 93 -7.47 4.79 0.07
CA LYS A 93 -6.91 6.07 -0.36
C LYS A 93 -6.34 6.00 -1.77
N SER A 94 -5.49 5.01 -2.06
CA SER A 94 -4.91 4.84 -3.39
C SER A 94 -5.96 4.57 -4.47
N CYS A 95 -7.04 3.86 -4.16
CA CYS A 95 -8.18 3.71 -5.06
C CYS A 95 -8.90 5.05 -5.32
N MET A 96 -9.11 5.85 -4.28
CA MET A 96 -9.80 7.14 -4.40
C MET A 96 -8.96 8.22 -5.09
N THR A 97 -7.63 8.23 -4.91
CA THR A 97 -6.76 9.27 -5.46
C THR A 97 -6.03 8.85 -6.74
N GLY A 98 -5.76 7.56 -6.91
CA GLY A 98 -4.87 7.05 -7.97
C GLY A 98 -3.38 7.21 -7.64
N GLU A 99 -3.04 7.56 -6.40
CA GLU A 99 -1.67 7.81 -5.95
C GLU A 99 -1.21 6.77 -4.93
N LEU A 100 0.08 6.45 -4.93
CA LEU A 100 0.68 5.65 -3.86
C LEU A 100 0.72 6.47 -2.57
N ARG A 101 0.40 5.84 -1.44
CA ARG A 101 0.52 6.49 -0.12
C ARG A 101 1.99 6.88 0.12
N PRO A 102 2.28 8.06 0.69
CA PRO A 102 3.62 8.38 1.15
C PRO A 102 4.08 7.32 2.14
N LYS A 103 5.27 6.75 1.93
CA LYS A 103 5.86 5.79 2.88
C LYS A 103 6.04 6.50 4.22
N PRO A 104 5.60 5.93 5.35
CA PRO A 104 5.92 6.49 6.65
C PRO A 104 7.45 6.59 6.78
N ASP A 105 7.92 7.69 7.34
CA ASP A 105 9.35 7.91 7.55
C ASP A 105 9.82 6.95 8.66
N PRO A 106 10.87 6.14 8.45
CA PRO A 106 11.41 5.25 9.48
C PRO A 106 11.91 6.00 10.73
N SER A 107 12.11 7.31 10.67
CA SER A 107 12.54 8.16 11.79
C SER A 107 11.41 8.50 12.79
N GLY A 108 10.16 8.09 12.54
CA GLY A 108 9.07 8.27 13.51
C GLY A 108 8.58 9.71 13.67
N ILE A 109 8.93 10.61 12.74
CA ILE A 109 8.30 11.92 12.64
C ILE A 109 7.00 11.73 11.87
N ASP A 110 5.86 11.90 12.53
CA ASP A 110 4.56 12.02 11.87
C ASP A 110 4.65 13.16 10.85
N ALA A 111 4.86 12.83 9.58
CA ALA A 111 4.84 13.78 8.48
C ALA A 111 3.39 14.22 8.23
N VAL A 112 2.86 15.04 9.13
CA VAL A 112 1.73 15.93 8.85
C VAL A 112 2.25 16.93 7.82
N THR A 113 2.17 16.59 6.55
CA THR A 113 2.30 17.58 5.47
C THR A 113 1.02 18.42 5.55
N PRO A 114 1.06 19.69 6.00
CA PRO A 114 -0.11 20.53 5.95
C PRO A 114 -0.40 20.77 4.47
N VAL A 115 -1.54 20.28 3.98
CA VAL A 115 -2.03 20.67 2.66
C VAL A 115 -2.24 22.20 2.72
N PRO A 116 -1.62 23.01 1.87
CA PRO A 116 -1.90 24.43 1.84
C PRO A 116 -3.37 24.61 1.47
N VAL A 117 -4.18 25.11 2.39
CA VAL A 117 -5.54 25.55 2.08
C VAL A 117 -5.37 26.77 1.18
N SER A 118 -5.58 26.61 -0.13
CA SER A 118 -5.75 27.74 -1.04
C SER A 118 -6.91 28.58 -0.50
N ALA A 119 -6.58 29.70 0.15
CA ALA A 119 -7.56 30.71 0.49
C ALA A 119 -8.23 31.18 -0.81
N PRO A 120 -9.57 31.34 -0.86
CA PRO A 120 -10.21 31.94 -2.02
C PRO A 120 -9.65 33.36 -2.23
N PRO A 121 -9.46 33.81 -3.47
CA PRO A 121 -8.94 35.14 -3.75
C PRO A 121 -9.86 36.18 -3.11
N PRO A 122 -9.33 37.30 -2.56
CA PRO A 122 -10.18 38.36 -2.06
C PRO A 122 -11.00 38.92 -3.22
N SER A 123 -12.30 38.61 -3.24
CA SER A 123 -13.29 39.34 -4.04
C SER A 123 -13.28 40.79 -3.60
N SER A 124 -12.49 41.61 -4.28
CA SER A 124 -12.53 43.06 -4.16
C SER A 124 -12.76 43.62 -5.55
N LEU A 125 -14.02 43.90 -5.88
CA LEU A 125 -14.50 45.06 -6.65
C LEU A 125 -16.02 44.87 -6.96
N PRO A 126 -16.82 45.93 -7.20
CA PRO A 126 -16.55 47.37 -7.11
C PRO A 126 -17.63 48.24 -6.41
N SER A 127 -17.30 49.52 -6.25
CA SER A 127 -18.17 50.72 -6.34
C SER A 127 -19.06 51.21 -5.19
N ALA A 128 -18.83 52.51 -4.92
CA ALA A 128 -19.79 53.61 -4.79
C ALA A 128 -20.53 53.86 -3.46
N GLY A 129 -20.37 55.10 -2.97
CA GLY A 129 -21.05 55.70 -1.83
C GLY A 129 -20.30 56.92 -1.32
#